data_AF-A0AAD9YWN5-F1
#
_entry.id   AF-A0AAD9YWN5-F1
#
_cell.length_a   1.000
_cell.length_b   1.000
_cell.length_c   1.000
_cell.angle_alpha   90.00
_cell.angle_beta   90.00
_cell.angle_gamma   90.00
#
_symmetry.space_group_name_H-M   'P 1'
#
loop_
_entity.id
_entity.type
_entity.pdbx_description
1 polymer ?
#
loop_
_entity_poly.entity_id
_entity_poly.type
_entity_poly.pdbx_seq_one_letter_code
_entity_poly.pdbx_strand_id
1 'polypeptide(L)'
;MATGSARYVRYILFAAFGLAVFYFISHSSYEGVRLENGSFKGPGQGAAPGQQGQQGQQSQPGQTKEPEHAASKPPANVLKAGEKYDPKQWPMAMTPNEPGWDDLNSGVAPGPRMNATFVTLARNSDIWDIARSIRQVEDRFNRRYNYDWVFLNDKPFDATFKKVTSSLVSGKTIYGEIPKEHWSFPEHIDQEKARKVREDMAQRKIIYGDSVSYRHMCRFESGFFFRQPAMMNYDYYWRVEPSIELFCDIHYDPFRFMKENNKKYSFVLSLYEYVETIPTLWDSTKKFIKNHPEHIAEGNSMSFLSDDGGDSYNHCHFWSNFEVGDLNWLRSKAYIDYFESLDQDGGFFYERWGDAPVHSIAAGLMLPKEQIHFFNDIAYYHVPFTHCPTGEKVRLDRHCHCNPKDNFDWKGYSCTSRFFETNGMEKPEGYENQQD
;
A
#
# COMPACT_ATOMS: atom_id res chain seq x y z
N MET A 1 -6.93 42.85 45.42
CA MET A 1 -6.41 43.35 44.13
C MET A 1 -5.29 42.39 43.72
N ALA A 2 -5.21 41.76 42.55
CA ALA A 2 -5.78 42.03 41.23
C ALA A 2 -6.02 40.71 40.47
N THR A 3 -7.26 40.45 40.05
CA THR A 3 -7.63 39.32 39.16
C THR A 3 -8.27 39.79 37.84
N GLY A 4 -8.26 41.10 37.58
CA GLY A 4 -8.84 41.68 36.36
C GLY A 4 -7.93 41.58 35.13
N SER A 5 -6.61 41.67 35.27
CA SER A 5 -5.68 41.90 34.15
C SER A 5 -5.42 40.67 33.27
N ALA A 6 -5.40 39.45 33.81
CA ALA A 6 -5.09 38.24 33.05
C ALA A 6 -6.14 37.88 31.99
N ARG A 7 -7.41 38.24 32.23
CA ARG A 7 -8.51 37.97 31.31
C ARG A 7 -8.44 38.89 30.08
N TYR A 8 -8.09 40.16 30.28
CA TYR A 8 -7.90 41.11 29.18
C TYR A 8 -6.69 40.76 28.32
N VAL A 9 -5.58 40.29 28.92
CA VAL A 9 -4.40 39.84 28.17
C VAL A 9 -4.74 38.68 27.23
N ARG A 10 -5.56 37.72 27.66
CA ARG A 10 -6.02 36.62 26.80
C ARG A 10 -6.86 37.12 25.62
N TYR A 11 -7.81 38.02 25.86
CA TYR A 11 -8.62 38.58 24.77
C TYR A 11 -7.79 39.41 23.79
N ILE A 12 -6.78 40.15 24.27
CA ILE A 12 -5.85 40.89 23.41
C ILE A 12 -5.02 39.94 22.56
N LEU A 13 -4.53 38.82 23.13
CA LEU A 13 -3.77 37.82 22.37
C LEU A 13 -4.62 37.11 21.30
N PHE A 14 -5.88 36.78 21.62
CA PHE A 14 -6.79 36.21 20.63
C PHE A 14 -7.15 37.21 19.52
N ALA A 15 -7.35 38.48 19.86
CA ALA A 15 -7.60 39.53 18.87
C ALA A 15 -6.38 39.76 17.96
N ALA A 16 -5.17 39.78 18.53
CA ALA A 16 -3.92 39.92 17.76
C ALA A 16 -3.69 38.72 16.83
N PHE A 17 -3.94 37.50 17.32
CA PHE A 17 -3.85 36.29 16.49
C PHE A 17 -4.89 36.29 15.36
N GLY A 18 -6.14 36.67 15.66
CA GLY A 18 -7.19 36.80 14.64
C GLY A 18 -6.87 37.83 13.56
N LEU A 19 -6.32 38.98 13.95
CA LEU A 19 -5.88 40.02 13.00
C LEU A 19 -4.67 39.57 12.17
N ALA A 20 -3.73 38.82 12.75
CA ALA A 20 -2.59 38.27 12.02
C ALA A 20 -3.02 37.24 10.97
N VAL A 21 -3.93 36.32 11.34
CA VAL A 21 -4.51 35.35 10.40
C VAL A 21 -5.29 36.06 9.29
N PHE A 22 -6.11 37.07 9.64
CA PHE A 22 -6.83 37.85 8.64
C PHE A 22 -5.89 38.61 7.70
N TYR A 23 -4.79 39.19 8.21
CA TYR A 23 -3.78 39.86 7.42
C TYR A 23 -3.09 38.89 6.44
N PHE A 24 -2.67 37.71 6.90
CA PHE A 24 -2.04 36.71 6.04
C PHE A 24 -2.99 36.17 4.96
N ILE A 25 -4.27 35.98 5.27
CA ILE A 25 -5.27 35.54 4.29
C ILE A 25 -5.58 36.65 3.28
N SER A 26 -5.72 37.89 3.74
CA SER A 26 -6.07 39.03 2.89
C SER A 26 -4.91 39.57 2.05
N HIS A 27 -3.65 39.26 2.42
CA HIS A 27 -2.44 39.65 1.68
C HIS A 27 -1.72 38.46 1.04
N SER A 28 -2.29 37.25 1.07
CA SER A 28 -1.80 36.11 0.29
C SER A 28 -2.15 36.32 -1.17
N SER A 29 -1.23 36.91 -1.94
CA SER A 29 -1.29 36.90 -3.40
C SER A 29 -0.72 35.58 -3.91
N TYR A 30 -1.59 34.72 -4.45
CA TYR A 30 -1.18 33.55 -5.21
C TYR A 30 -0.67 34.01 -6.59
N GLU A 31 0.65 33.97 -6.81
CA GLU A 31 1.21 34.11 -8.16
C GLU A 31 0.96 32.82 -8.94
N GLY A 32 -0.21 32.75 -9.57
CA GLY A 32 -0.45 31.77 -10.62
C GLY A 32 0.50 32.03 -11.78
N VAL A 33 1.25 31.01 -12.19
CA VAL A 33 2.10 31.03 -13.38
C VAL A 33 1.26 31.45 -14.59
N ARG A 34 1.55 32.63 -15.16
CA ARG A 34 0.99 33.10 -16.43
C ARG A 34 1.58 32.28 -17.57
N LEU A 35 0.75 31.52 -18.28
CA LEU A 35 1.10 30.99 -19.60
C LEU A 35 1.13 32.15 -20.61
N GLU A 36 2.26 32.38 -21.25
CA GLU A 36 2.41 33.32 -22.35
C GLU A 36 1.53 32.90 -23.54
N ASN A 37 0.74 33.85 -24.04
CA ASN A 37 -0.04 33.70 -25.26
C ASN A 37 0.89 33.67 -26.48
N GLY A 38 1.04 32.50 -27.10
CA GLY A 38 1.82 32.35 -28.32
C GLY A 38 1.43 31.15 -29.18
N SER A 39 0.56 31.40 -30.17
CA SER A 39 0.38 30.64 -31.42
C SER A 39 -0.28 29.25 -31.40
N PHE A 40 -1.59 29.23 -31.56
CA PHE A 40 -2.26 28.22 -32.39
C PHE A 40 -3.09 28.92 -33.48
N LYS A 41 -2.60 28.85 -34.73
CA LYS A 41 -3.35 29.27 -35.92
C LYS A 41 -4.41 28.20 -36.23
N GLY A 42 -5.68 28.52 -36.03
CA GLY A 42 -6.79 27.73 -36.58
C GLY A 42 -6.98 28.02 -38.08
N PRO A 43 -7.43 27.06 -38.90
CA PRO A 43 -7.78 27.32 -40.29
C PRO A 43 -9.11 28.07 -40.36
N GLY A 44 -9.11 29.11 -41.19
CA GLY A 44 -10.15 30.14 -41.27
C GLY A 44 -11.49 29.66 -41.80
N GLN A 45 -12.53 30.35 -41.34
CA GLN A 45 -13.85 30.40 -41.96
C GLN A 45 -13.81 31.26 -43.22
N GLY A 46 -14.27 30.69 -44.33
CA GLY A 46 -14.57 31.41 -45.57
C GLY A 46 -15.86 30.87 -46.18
N ALA A 47 -16.86 31.75 -46.24
CA ALA A 47 -17.99 31.82 -47.18
C ALA A 47 -18.90 30.58 -47.45
N ALA A 48 -20.20 30.78 -47.18
CA ALA A 48 -21.33 30.11 -47.83
C ALA A 48 -21.46 30.56 -49.32
N PRO A 49 -22.19 29.90 -50.26
CA PRO A 49 -23.50 29.26 -50.05
C PRO A 49 -23.79 27.97 -50.84
N GLY A 50 -24.84 27.22 -50.44
CA GLY A 50 -25.40 26.15 -51.26
C GLY A 50 -26.52 25.37 -50.58
N GLN A 51 -27.77 25.69 -50.93
CA GLN A 51 -28.92 24.80 -50.76
C GLN A 51 -28.99 23.83 -51.96
N GLN A 52 -29.25 22.55 -51.70
CA GLN A 52 -30.13 21.60 -52.43
C GLN A 52 -29.73 20.16 -52.05
N GLY A 53 -30.63 19.40 -51.42
CA GLY A 53 -31.20 18.13 -51.94
C GLY A 53 -30.24 16.93 -51.76
N GLN A 54 -30.58 15.73 -51.29
CA GLN A 54 -31.80 14.93 -51.23
C GLN A 54 -31.50 13.68 -50.38
N GLN A 55 -32.56 13.10 -49.80
CA GLN A 55 -32.81 11.65 -49.61
C GLN A 55 -31.87 10.81 -48.70
N GLY A 56 -32.35 10.60 -47.46
CA GLY A 56 -32.90 9.33 -46.98
C GLY A 56 -32.01 8.07 -46.92
N GLN A 57 -31.72 7.61 -45.70
CA GLN A 57 -32.00 6.22 -45.27
C GLN A 57 -31.82 6.06 -43.76
N GLN A 58 -32.90 5.64 -43.09
CA GLN A 58 -32.87 5.11 -41.72
C GLN A 58 -32.32 3.68 -41.73
N SER A 59 -31.36 3.39 -40.85
CA SER A 59 -31.10 2.03 -40.36
C SER A 59 -30.59 2.07 -38.90
N GLN A 60 -30.95 1.02 -38.18
CA GLN A 60 -30.97 0.84 -36.72
C GLN A 60 -29.59 0.68 -36.04
N PRO A 61 -29.52 0.70 -34.68
CA PRO A 61 -28.30 1.05 -33.95
C PRO A 61 -27.29 -0.11 -33.86
N GLY A 62 -26.08 0.13 -34.37
CA GLY A 62 -24.94 -0.76 -34.24
C GLY A 62 -24.27 -0.63 -32.87
N GLN A 63 -24.01 -1.78 -32.24
CA GLN A 63 -23.22 -1.96 -31.04
C GLN A 63 -21.88 -1.23 -31.13
N THR A 64 -21.65 -0.26 -30.25
CA THR A 64 -20.32 0.31 -30.00
C THR A 64 -19.45 -0.74 -29.32
N LYS A 65 -18.53 -1.32 -30.09
CA LYS A 65 -17.36 -2.02 -29.54
C LYS A 65 -16.51 -1.02 -28.76
N GLU A 66 -16.16 -1.35 -27.52
CA GLU A 66 -15.11 -0.68 -26.78
C GLU A 66 -13.79 -0.74 -27.58
N PRO A 67 -12.95 0.31 -27.49
CA PRO A 67 -11.66 0.29 -28.17
C PRO A 67 -10.74 -0.74 -27.51
N GLU A 68 -10.40 -1.80 -28.24
CA GLU A 68 -9.26 -2.66 -27.93
C GLU A 68 -7.99 -1.80 -27.97
N HIS A 69 -7.44 -1.48 -26.80
CA HIS A 69 -6.05 -1.07 -26.71
C HIS A 69 -5.19 -2.23 -27.22
N ALA A 70 -4.50 -1.99 -28.34
CA ALA A 70 -3.55 -2.93 -28.90
C ALA A 70 -2.44 -3.19 -27.87
N ALA A 71 -2.54 -4.31 -27.15
CA ALA A 71 -1.46 -4.82 -26.35
C ALA A 71 -0.26 -5.05 -27.28
N SER A 72 0.79 -4.23 -27.12
CA SER A 72 2.04 -4.43 -27.82
C SER A 72 2.53 -5.84 -27.53
N LYS A 73 2.89 -6.62 -28.57
CA LYS A 73 3.47 -7.96 -28.39
C LYS A 73 4.67 -7.84 -27.42
N PRO A 74 4.78 -8.68 -26.40
CA PRO A 74 5.95 -8.66 -25.53
C PRO A 74 7.22 -8.84 -26.38
N PRO A 75 8.34 -8.17 -26.02
CA PRO A 75 9.61 -8.40 -26.67
C PRO A 75 9.91 -9.90 -26.75
N ALA A 76 10.60 -10.35 -27.80
CA ALA A 76 10.85 -11.77 -28.10
C ALA A 76 11.52 -12.59 -26.96
N ASN A 77 11.92 -11.94 -25.86
CA ASN A 77 12.67 -12.50 -24.74
C ASN A 77 11.92 -12.41 -23.38
N VAL A 78 10.60 -12.15 -23.36
CA VAL A 78 9.81 -12.16 -22.10
C VAL A 78 9.08 -13.50 -21.97
N LEU A 79 9.43 -14.29 -20.96
CA LEU A 79 8.77 -15.57 -20.67
C LEU A 79 7.50 -15.33 -19.85
N LYS A 80 6.43 -16.05 -20.16
CA LYS A 80 5.15 -15.89 -19.46
C LYS A 80 5.21 -16.48 -18.06
N ALA A 81 4.32 -15.99 -17.20
CA ALA A 81 4.13 -16.55 -15.86
C ALA A 81 3.84 -18.06 -15.91
N GLY A 82 4.56 -18.81 -15.06
CA GLY A 82 4.43 -20.26 -14.95
C GLY A 82 5.31 -21.08 -15.91
N GLU A 83 5.99 -20.45 -16.88
CA GLU A 83 6.97 -21.14 -17.72
C GLU A 83 8.19 -21.54 -16.89
N LYS A 84 8.66 -22.79 -17.06
CA LYS A 84 9.90 -23.24 -16.41
C LYS A 84 11.09 -22.51 -17.02
N TYR A 85 11.97 -21.99 -16.17
CA TYR A 85 13.21 -21.34 -16.59
C TYR A 85 14.34 -21.67 -15.61
N ASP A 86 15.58 -21.50 -16.05
CA ASP A 86 16.76 -21.52 -15.18
C ASP A 86 17.10 -20.07 -14.78
N PRO A 87 17.02 -19.70 -13.48
CA PRO A 87 17.39 -18.37 -13.01
C PRO A 87 18.78 -17.90 -13.44
N LYS A 88 19.74 -18.83 -13.62
CA LYS A 88 21.11 -18.52 -14.05
C LYS A 88 21.18 -17.95 -15.47
N GLN A 89 20.19 -18.22 -16.31
CA GLN A 89 20.10 -17.68 -17.67
C GLN A 89 19.58 -16.25 -17.71
N TRP A 90 18.92 -15.81 -16.63
CA TRP A 90 18.30 -14.49 -16.53
C TRP A 90 18.71 -13.84 -15.20
N PRO A 91 19.98 -13.48 -14.97
CA PRO A 91 20.37 -12.86 -13.70
C PRO A 91 19.61 -11.53 -13.47
N MET A 92 19.25 -11.26 -12.22
CA MET A 92 18.73 -9.94 -11.81
C MET A 92 19.91 -9.05 -11.39
N ALA A 93 19.86 -7.77 -11.78
CA ALA A 93 20.86 -6.78 -11.36
C ALA A 93 20.56 -6.33 -9.92
N MET A 94 21.07 -7.10 -8.97
CA MET A 94 20.98 -6.86 -7.53
C MET A 94 22.00 -5.82 -7.05
N THR A 95 23.16 -5.71 -7.72
CA THR A 95 24.24 -4.76 -7.38
C THR A 95 24.77 -3.95 -8.58
N PRO A 96 25.39 -2.77 -8.37
CA PRO A 96 25.84 -1.88 -9.45
C PRO A 96 26.78 -2.46 -10.49
N ASN A 97 27.57 -3.47 -10.12
CA ASN A 97 28.56 -4.06 -11.01
C ASN A 97 27.98 -5.19 -11.87
N GLU A 98 26.71 -5.54 -11.68
CA GLU A 98 26.07 -6.62 -12.41
C GLU A 98 25.50 -6.15 -13.77
N PRO A 99 25.54 -7.02 -14.81
CA PRO A 99 24.97 -6.69 -16.10
C PRO A 99 23.50 -6.28 -16.00
N GLY A 100 23.13 -5.21 -16.69
CA GLY A 100 21.75 -4.71 -16.73
C GLY A 100 21.36 -3.76 -15.59
N TRP A 101 22.31 -3.37 -14.73
CA TRP A 101 22.08 -2.36 -13.70
C TRP A 101 21.68 -1.00 -14.29
N ASP A 102 22.42 -0.52 -15.28
CA ASP A 102 22.20 0.79 -15.92
C ASP A 102 21.03 0.80 -16.94
N ASP A 103 20.38 -0.35 -17.16
CA ASP A 103 19.34 -0.56 -18.18
C ASP A 103 17.92 -0.21 -17.71
N LEU A 104 17.76 0.64 -16.68
CA LEU A 104 16.45 1.03 -16.14
C LEU A 104 15.54 1.69 -17.20
N ASN A 105 16.14 2.38 -18.17
CA ASN A 105 15.43 3.11 -19.22
C ASN A 105 15.49 2.42 -20.59
N SER A 106 16.07 1.22 -20.68
CA SER A 106 16.30 0.50 -21.95
C SER A 106 15.05 -0.24 -22.48
N GLY A 107 13.88 -0.02 -21.88
CA GLY A 107 12.60 -0.65 -22.24
C GLY A 107 12.18 -1.76 -21.28
N VAL A 108 11.38 -2.71 -21.78
CA VAL A 108 10.90 -3.85 -20.98
C VAL A 108 12.05 -4.81 -20.71
N ALA A 109 12.31 -5.14 -19.44
CA ALA A 109 13.34 -6.09 -19.03
C ALA A 109 13.08 -7.47 -19.65
N PRO A 110 14.11 -8.17 -20.13
CA PRO A 110 13.93 -9.53 -20.59
C PRO A 110 13.74 -10.51 -19.42
N GLY A 111 13.49 -11.78 -19.73
CA GLY A 111 13.38 -12.84 -18.75
C GLY A 111 11.95 -13.11 -18.26
N PRO A 112 11.81 -13.98 -17.25
CA PRO A 112 10.51 -14.46 -16.79
C PRO A 112 9.75 -13.41 -15.97
N ARG A 113 8.42 -13.53 -15.99
CA ARG A 113 7.52 -12.83 -15.07
C ARG A 113 6.91 -13.80 -14.09
N MET A 114 6.76 -13.38 -12.84
CA MET A 114 6.02 -14.16 -11.85
C MET A 114 4.52 -14.03 -12.09
N ASN A 115 3.76 -14.98 -11.56
CA ASN A 115 2.31 -14.84 -11.53
C ASN A 115 1.92 -13.83 -10.44
N ALA A 116 2.03 -12.54 -10.74
CA ALA A 116 1.94 -11.47 -9.75
C ALA A 116 1.19 -10.24 -10.28
N THR A 117 0.69 -9.44 -9.35
CA THR A 117 -0.01 -8.18 -9.63
C THR A 117 0.26 -7.15 -8.54
N PHE A 118 0.10 -5.87 -8.85
CA PHE A 118 -0.19 -4.89 -7.81
C PHE A 118 -1.65 -5.02 -7.39
N VAL A 119 -1.95 -4.66 -6.15
CA VAL A 119 -3.32 -4.55 -5.64
C VAL A 119 -3.50 -3.24 -4.88
N THR A 120 -4.63 -2.59 -5.15
CA THR A 120 -5.02 -1.35 -4.50
C THR A 120 -6.49 -1.41 -4.11
N LEU A 121 -6.79 -1.22 -2.83
CA LEU A 121 -8.11 -0.85 -2.36
C LEU A 121 -8.24 0.67 -2.43
N ALA A 122 -9.17 1.18 -3.24
CA ALA A 122 -9.35 2.63 -3.38
C ALA A 122 -10.81 2.98 -3.69
N ARG A 123 -11.22 4.17 -3.24
CA ARG A 123 -12.51 4.76 -3.62
C ARG A 123 -12.35 5.60 -4.88
N ASN A 124 -13.45 5.88 -5.57
CA ASN A 124 -13.45 6.81 -6.71
C ASN A 124 -12.86 8.19 -6.34
N SER A 125 -13.06 8.65 -5.10
CA SER A 125 -12.52 9.93 -4.61
C SER A 125 -11.00 9.97 -4.50
N ASP A 126 -10.34 8.81 -4.43
CA ASP A 126 -8.90 8.70 -4.20
C ASP A 126 -8.10 8.77 -5.53
N ILE A 127 -8.78 9.00 -6.67
CA ILE A 127 -8.19 8.91 -8.02
C ILE A 127 -6.93 9.75 -8.21
N TRP A 128 -6.90 10.97 -7.68
CA TRP A 128 -5.76 11.86 -7.88
C TRP A 128 -4.56 11.46 -7.02
N ASP A 129 -4.82 10.83 -5.88
CA ASP A 129 -3.79 10.37 -4.96
C ASP A 129 -3.17 9.06 -5.45
N ILE A 130 -4.01 8.10 -5.87
CA ILE A 130 -3.52 6.87 -6.48
C ILE A 130 -2.82 7.12 -7.82
N ALA A 131 -3.24 8.11 -8.61
CA ALA A 131 -2.54 8.47 -9.84
C ALA A 131 -1.08 8.88 -9.61
N ARG A 132 -0.78 9.57 -8.51
CA ARG A 132 0.60 9.91 -8.13
C ARG A 132 1.38 8.68 -7.69
N SER A 133 0.76 7.81 -6.91
CA SER A 133 1.36 6.53 -6.48
C SER A 133 1.67 5.59 -7.65
N ILE A 134 0.77 5.49 -8.64
CA ILE A 134 1.03 4.72 -9.88
C ILE A 134 2.25 5.29 -10.60
N ARG A 135 2.39 6.61 -10.70
CA ARG A 135 3.59 7.23 -11.30
C ARG A 135 4.87 6.85 -10.57
N GLN A 136 4.88 6.88 -9.24
CA GLN A 136 6.03 6.45 -8.44
C GLN A 136 6.40 4.99 -8.74
N VAL A 137 5.42 4.08 -8.75
CA VAL A 137 5.65 2.66 -9.05
C VAL A 137 6.13 2.44 -10.49
N GLU A 138 5.52 3.10 -11.47
CA GLU A 138 5.90 2.99 -12.88
C GLU A 138 7.31 3.53 -13.13
N ASP A 139 7.64 4.71 -12.56
CA ASP A 139 8.92 5.37 -12.78
C ASP A 139 10.08 4.61 -12.13
N ARG A 140 9.86 4.02 -10.94
CA ARG A 140 10.90 3.30 -10.20
C ARG A 140 11.02 1.82 -10.53
N PHE A 141 9.98 1.22 -11.10
CA PHE A 141 9.93 -0.23 -11.27
C PHE A 141 9.07 -0.68 -12.48
N ASN A 142 7.76 -0.47 -12.44
CA ASN A 142 6.84 -1.29 -13.21
C ASN A 142 6.88 -1.05 -14.71
N ARG A 143 7.29 0.13 -15.18
CA ARG A 143 7.44 0.41 -16.62
C ARG A 143 8.40 -0.56 -17.32
N ARG A 144 9.31 -1.17 -16.55
CA ARG A 144 10.28 -2.16 -17.01
C ARG A 144 9.72 -3.59 -17.01
N TYR A 145 8.71 -3.88 -16.20
CA TYR A 145 8.22 -5.26 -15.99
C TYR A 145 6.78 -5.50 -16.46
N ASN A 146 5.95 -4.46 -16.53
CA ASN A 146 4.59 -4.48 -17.02
C ASN A 146 3.69 -5.49 -16.27
N TYR A 147 3.85 -5.59 -14.94
CA TYR A 147 2.94 -6.35 -14.12
C TYR A 147 1.55 -5.70 -14.10
N ASP A 148 0.53 -6.56 -13.99
CA ASP A 148 -0.86 -6.15 -13.91
C ASP A 148 -1.16 -5.37 -12.63
N TRP A 149 -2.28 -4.65 -12.63
CA TRP A 149 -2.75 -3.88 -11.48
C TRP A 149 -4.24 -4.13 -11.22
N VAL A 150 -4.55 -4.70 -10.07
CA VAL A 150 -5.92 -4.94 -9.60
C VAL A 150 -6.37 -3.81 -8.69
N PHE A 151 -7.49 -3.19 -9.02
CA PHE A 151 -8.17 -2.20 -8.19
C PHE A 151 -9.44 -2.81 -7.60
N LEU A 152 -9.62 -2.66 -6.29
CA LEU A 152 -10.77 -3.15 -5.52
C LEU A 152 -11.48 -1.98 -4.84
N ASN A 153 -12.82 -2.03 -4.75
CA ASN A 153 -13.63 -0.96 -4.15
C ASN A 153 -14.96 -1.53 -3.63
N ASP A 154 -15.48 -0.99 -2.53
CA ASP A 154 -16.80 -1.33 -1.98
C ASP A 154 -17.97 -0.80 -2.81
N LYS A 155 -17.66 -0.06 -3.88
CA LYS A 155 -18.59 0.47 -4.87
C LYS A 155 -18.06 0.27 -6.29
N PRO A 156 -18.93 0.36 -7.33
CA PRO A 156 -18.47 0.38 -8.70
C PRO A 156 -17.50 1.54 -8.97
N PHE A 157 -16.37 1.23 -9.63
CA PHE A 157 -15.47 2.26 -10.15
C PHE A 157 -16.12 3.02 -11.31
N ASP A 158 -16.01 4.35 -11.26
CA ASP A 158 -16.52 5.22 -12.32
C ASP A 158 -15.60 5.25 -13.56
N ALA A 159 -16.10 5.84 -14.64
CA ALA A 159 -15.37 5.91 -15.91
C ALA A 159 -14.09 6.76 -15.82
N THR A 160 -14.05 7.77 -14.95
CA THR A 160 -12.87 8.62 -14.77
C THR A 160 -11.76 7.82 -14.09
N PHE A 161 -12.09 7.11 -13.02
CA PHE A 161 -11.14 6.27 -12.30
C PHE A 161 -10.50 5.25 -13.24
N LYS A 162 -11.32 4.52 -14.01
CA LYS A 162 -10.84 3.51 -14.96
C LYS A 162 -9.97 4.10 -16.07
N LYS A 163 -10.41 5.20 -16.69
CA LYS A 163 -9.66 5.85 -17.78
C LYS A 163 -8.30 6.36 -17.32
N VAL A 164 -8.26 7.07 -16.20
CA VAL A 164 -7.01 7.65 -15.68
C VAL A 164 -6.04 6.53 -15.29
N THR A 165 -6.44 5.60 -14.44
CA THR A 165 -5.56 4.50 -14.01
C THR A 165 -5.10 3.62 -15.19
N SER A 166 -5.97 3.28 -16.14
CA SER A 166 -5.59 2.50 -17.34
C SER A 166 -4.62 3.22 -18.27
N SER A 167 -4.59 4.55 -18.26
CA SER A 167 -3.63 5.34 -19.05
C SER A 167 -2.26 5.51 -18.39
N LEU A 168 -2.17 5.19 -17.09
CA LEU A 168 -0.95 5.33 -16.30
C LEU A 168 -0.20 4.01 -16.14
N VAL A 169 -0.93 2.90 -15.96
CA VAL A 169 -0.35 1.57 -15.72
C VAL A 169 0.16 0.96 -17.03
N SER A 170 1.39 0.45 -17.03
CA SER A 170 2.01 -0.19 -18.20
C SER A 170 1.59 -1.65 -18.44
N GLY A 171 1.13 -2.34 -17.39
CA GLY A 171 0.49 -3.65 -17.45
C GLY A 171 -1.03 -3.57 -17.65
N LYS A 172 -1.75 -4.67 -17.45
CA LYS A 172 -3.21 -4.68 -17.56
C LYS A 172 -3.87 -4.20 -16.26
N THR A 173 -4.84 -3.29 -16.37
CA THR A 173 -5.70 -2.91 -15.23
C THR A 173 -6.91 -3.84 -15.12
N ILE A 174 -7.25 -4.21 -13.88
CA ILE A 174 -8.41 -5.05 -13.55
C ILE A 174 -9.18 -4.35 -12.44
N TYR A 175 -10.52 -4.29 -12.56
CA TYR A 175 -11.38 -3.58 -11.62
C TYR A 175 -12.39 -4.55 -11.01
N GLY A 176 -12.33 -4.76 -9.70
CA GLY A 176 -13.26 -5.58 -8.93
C GLY A 176 -14.12 -4.76 -7.99
N GLU A 177 -15.42 -5.05 -7.97
CA GLU A 177 -16.32 -4.59 -6.91
C GLU A 177 -16.34 -5.63 -5.79
N ILE A 178 -16.21 -5.17 -4.55
CA ILE A 178 -16.18 -6.03 -3.38
C ILE A 178 -17.61 -6.51 -3.07
N PRO A 179 -17.84 -7.84 -2.98
CA PRO A 179 -19.14 -8.36 -2.57
C PRO A 179 -19.54 -7.87 -1.18
N LYS A 180 -20.84 -7.62 -0.98
CA LYS A 180 -21.37 -7.06 0.27
C LYS A 180 -21.02 -7.92 1.48
N GLU A 181 -20.98 -9.23 1.34
CA GLU A 181 -20.60 -10.20 2.37
C GLU A 181 -19.15 -10.00 2.88
N HIS A 182 -18.27 -9.49 2.03
CA HIS A 182 -16.87 -9.18 2.38
C HIS A 182 -16.73 -7.74 2.94
N TRP A 183 -17.76 -6.90 2.80
CA TRP A 183 -17.80 -5.50 3.24
C TRP A 183 -19.10 -5.14 3.99
N SER A 184 -19.43 -5.94 5.01
CA SER A 184 -20.59 -5.69 5.90
C SER A 184 -20.34 -6.25 7.29
N PHE A 185 -21.26 -5.97 8.23
CA PHE A 185 -21.24 -6.60 9.55
C PHE A 185 -21.68 -8.07 9.40
N PRO A 186 -20.87 -9.04 9.88
CA PRO A 186 -21.30 -10.44 10.00
C PRO A 186 -22.50 -10.60 10.92
N GLU A 187 -23.27 -11.68 10.74
CA GLU A 187 -24.51 -11.93 11.49
C GLU A 187 -24.30 -12.04 13.01
N HIS A 188 -23.14 -12.54 13.46
CA HIS A 188 -22.82 -12.67 14.89
C HIS A 188 -22.42 -11.36 15.57
N ILE A 189 -22.29 -10.25 14.81
CA ILE A 189 -21.91 -8.96 15.36
C ILE A 189 -23.15 -8.18 15.82
N ASP A 190 -23.21 -7.93 17.14
CA ASP A 190 -24.11 -6.97 17.75
C ASP A 190 -23.71 -5.54 17.34
N GLN A 191 -24.46 -5.02 16.37
CA GLN A 191 -24.21 -3.69 15.81
C GLN A 191 -24.44 -2.56 16.83
N GLU A 192 -25.28 -2.76 17.84
CA GLU A 192 -25.51 -1.76 18.89
C GLU A 192 -24.32 -1.73 19.87
N LYS A 193 -23.78 -2.89 20.24
CA LYS A 193 -22.52 -2.97 20.98
C LYS A 193 -21.37 -2.33 20.19
N ALA A 194 -21.23 -2.67 18.91
CA ALA A 194 -20.20 -2.08 18.05
C ALA A 194 -20.37 -0.55 17.92
N ARG A 195 -21.61 -0.04 17.85
CA ARG A 195 -21.89 1.40 17.84
C ARG A 195 -21.41 2.08 19.12
N LYS A 196 -21.71 1.52 20.30
CA LYS A 196 -21.25 2.06 21.60
C LYS A 196 -19.73 2.09 21.72
N VAL A 197 -19.03 1.07 21.24
CA VAL A 197 -17.56 1.04 21.18
C VAL A 197 -17.03 2.20 20.34
N ARG A 198 -17.62 2.43 19.16
CA ARG A 198 -17.22 3.56 18.29
C ARG A 198 -17.42 4.90 18.97
N GLU A 199 -18.54 5.10 19.68
CA GLU A 199 -18.79 6.32 20.43
C GLU A 199 -17.78 6.54 21.57
N ASP A 200 -17.44 5.50 22.31
CA ASP A 200 -16.39 5.55 23.34
C ASP A 200 -15.01 5.90 22.73
N MET A 201 -14.61 5.22 21.66
CA MET A 201 -13.33 5.48 21.00
C MET A 201 -13.27 6.89 20.40
N ALA A 202 -14.40 7.43 19.92
CA ALA A 202 -14.52 8.82 19.48
C ALA A 202 -14.28 9.80 20.63
N GLN A 203 -14.89 9.55 21.79
CA GLN A 203 -14.72 10.37 22.99
C GLN A 203 -13.26 10.37 23.49
N ARG A 204 -12.60 9.21 23.38
CA ARG A 204 -11.17 9.04 23.69
C ARG A 204 -10.23 9.58 22.59
N LYS A 205 -10.76 10.07 21.47
CA LYS A 205 -10.01 10.62 20.33
C LYS A 205 -9.01 9.62 19.72
N ILE A 206 -9.36 8.34 19.70
CA ILE A 206 -8.59 7.31 19.01
C ILE A 206 -8.75 7.54 17.50
N ILE A 207 -7.63 7.56 16.76
CA ILE A 207 -7.65 7.77 15.31
C ILE A 207 -8.55 6.71 14.63
N TYR A 208 -9.45 7.15 13.75
CA TYR A 208 -10.49 6.31 13.14
C TYR A 208 -11.40 5.55 14.12
N GLY A 209 -11.42 5.92 15.40
CA GLY A 209 -12.15 5.22 16.46
C GLY A 209 -13.65 5.14 16.20
N ASP A 210 -14.23 6.14 15.56
CA ASP A 210 -15.65 6.23 15.19
C ASP A 210 -15.99 5.66 13.81
N SER A 211 -14.98 5.30 13.00
CA SER A 211 -15.15 4.95 11.59
C SER A 211 -15.63 3.52 11.39
N VAL A 212 -16.78 3.38 10.72
CA VAL A 212 -17.32 2.07 10.30
C VAL A 212 -16.56 1.54 9.08
N SER A 213 -16.34 2.39 8.07
CA SER A 213 -15.65 1.99 6.84
C SER A 213 -14.21 1.57 7.09
N TYR A 214 -13.52 2.20 8.05
CA TYR A 214 -12.15 1.81 8.41
C TYR A 214 -12.09 0.39 9.00
N ARG A 215 -13.07 0.01 9.81
CA ARG A 215 -13.15 -1.36 10.35
C ARG A 215 -13.47 -2.40 9.29
N HIS A 216 -14.35 -2.07 8.35
CA HIS A 216 -14.58 -2.92 7.18
C HIS A 216 -13.32 -3.06 6.34
N MET A 217 -12.57 -1.97 6.12
CA MET A 217 -11.27 -2.01 5.45
C MET A 217 -10.28 -2.94 6.16
N CYS A 218 -10.06 -2.78 7.46
CA CYS A 218 -9.14 -3.64 8.20
C CYS A 218 -9.56 -5.11 8.15
N ARG A 219 -10.85 -5.41 8.30
CA ARG A 219 -11.37 -6.78 8.15
C ARG A 219 -11.18 -7.31 6.72
N PHE A 220 -11.43 -6.47 5.71
CA PHE A 220 -11.30 -6.82 4.29
C PHE A 220 -9.86 -7.16 3.92
N GLU A 221 -8.91 -6.32 4.31
CA GLU A 221 -7.48 -6.57 4.10
C GLU A 221 -7.01 -7.80 4.89
N SER A 222 -7.53 -8.01 6.11
CA SER A 222 -7.19 -9.19 6.90
C SER A 222 -7.67 -10.51 6.30
N GLY A 223 -8.83 -10.54 5.62
CA GLY A 223 -9.51 -11.82 5.36
C GLY A 223 -10.01 -12.06 3.93
N PHE A 224 -10.05 -11.03 3.08
CA PHE A 224 -10.88 -11.09 1.86
C PHE A 224 -10.23 -10.58 0.58
N PHE A 225 -9.26 -9.66 0.60
CA PHE A 225 -8.69 -9.14 -0.66
C PHE A 225 -8.08 -10.26 -1.52
N PHE A 226 -7.34 -11.18 -0.89
CA PHE A 226 -6.71 -12.33 -1.56
C PHE A 226 -7.70 -13.42 -2.01
N ARG A 227 -8.98 -13.29 -1.65
CA ARG A 227 -10.09 -14.19 -2.02
C ARG A 227 -11.01 -13.58 -3.08
N GLN A 228 -10.75 -12.35 -3.52
CA GLN A 228 -11.57 -11.73 -4.56
C GLN A 228 -11.38 -12.45 -5.91
N PRO A 229 -12.42 -12.60 -6.74
CA PRO A 229 -12.31 -13.24 -8.04
C PRO A 229 -11.18 -12.66 -8.92
N ALA A 230 -10.97 -11.34 -8.86
CA ALA A 230 -9.89 -10.65 -9.58
C ALA A 230 -8.48 -11.06 -9.12
N MET A 231 -8.33 -11.57 -7.90
CA MET A 231 -7.04 -11.96 -7.31
C MET A 231 -6.74 -13.45 -7.49
N MET A 232 -7.72 -14.28 -7.84
CA MET A 232 -7.58 -15.75 -7.85
C MET A 232 -6.59 -16.28 -8.89
N ASN A 233 -6.28 -15.49 -9.91
CA ASN A 233 -5.32 -15.88 -10.94
C ASN A 233 -3.86 -15.59 -10.56
N TYR A 234 -3.59 -14.94 -9.42
CA TYR A 234 -2.25 -14.53 -9.01
C TYR A 234 -1.71 -15.33 -7.82
N ASP A 235 -0.40 -15.54 -7.81
CA ASP A 235 0.35 -16.16 -6.70
C ASP A 235 0.97 -15.12 -5.77
N TYR A 236 1.36 -13.95 -6.30
CA TYR A 236 1.95 -12.87 -5.51
C TYR A 236 1.19 -11.56 -5.69
N TYR A 237 1.23 -10.72 -4.67
CA TYR A 237 0.70 -9.37 -4.70
C TYR A 237 1.75 -8.36 -4.23
N TRP A 238 1.66 -7.13 -4.72
CA TRP A 238 2.27 -5.95 -4.10
C TRP A 238 1.16 -4.96 -3.77
N ARG A 239 0.88 -4.75 -2.48
CA ARG A 239 -0.08 -3.74 -2.01
C ARG A 239 0.46 -2.33 -2.21
N VAL A 240 -0.33 -1.50 -2.88
CA VAL A 240 -0.02 -0.08 -3.14
C VAL A 240 -1.22 0.77 -2.72
N GLU A 241 -1.01 1.62 -1.72
CA GLU A 241 -2.00 2.60 -1.26
C GLU A 241 -1.91 3.92 -2.04
N PRO A 242 -2.98 4.73 -2.06
CA PRO A 242 -2.90 6.13 -2.49
C PRO A 242 -1.91 6.94 -1.63
N SER A 243 -1.28 7.96 -2.22
CA SER A 243 -0.34 8.88 -1.54
C SER A 243 0.97 8.25 -1.02
N ILE A 244 1.41 7.13 -1.60
CA ILE A 244 2.77 6.62 -1.37
C ILE A 244 3.82 7.31 -2.25
N GLU A 245 5.09 7.25 -1.82
CA GLU A 245 6.25 7.58 -2.66
C GLU A 245 7.27 6.45 -2.64
N LEU A 246 7.97 6.25 -3.77
CA LEU A 246 9.13 5.37 -3.88
C LEU A 246 10.37 6.21 -4.18
N PHE A 247 11.32 6.21 -3.25
CA PHE A 247 12.41 7.17 -3.32
C PHE A 247 13.58 6.71 -4.20
N CYS A 248 13.75 5.41 -4.39
CA CYS A 248 14.89 4.82 -5.10
C CYS A 248 14.44 4.09 -6.36
N ASP A 249 15.37 3.91 -7.29
CA ASP A 249 15.19 3.03 -8.42
C ASP A 249 15.29 1.55 -7.99
N ILE A 250 14.43 0.70 -8.55
CA ILE A 250 14.36 -0.73 -8.25
C ILE A 250 14.84 -1.52 -9.47
N HIS A 251 16.10 -1.98 -9.40
CA HIS A 251 16.83 -2.54 -10.55
C HIS A 251 16.53 -4.02 -10.84
N TYR A 252 15.83 -4.70 -9.94
CA TYR A 252 15.48 -6.12 -10.06
C TYR A 252 13.96 -6.31 -9.95
N ASP A 253 13.50 -7.55 -10.08
CA ASP A 253 12.09 -7.91 -9.94
C ASP A 253 11.81 -8.40 -8.52
N PRO A 254 11.13 -7.62 -7.65
CA PRO A 254 10.84 -8.03 -6.28
C PRO A 254 9.97 -9.29 -6.20
N PHE A 255 9.03 -9.50 -7.13
CA PHE A 255 8.23 -10.72 -7.14
C PHE A 255 9.09 -11.95 -7.42
N ARG A 256 10.00 -11.83 -8.38
CA ARG A 256 10.95 -12.89 -8.71
C ARG A 256 11.92 -13.14 -7.57
N PHE A 257 12.43 -12.09 -6.92
CA PHE A 257 13.24 -12.21 -5.72
C PHE A 257 12.50 -13.00 -4.63
N MET A 258 11.25 -12.65 -4.34
CA MET A 258 10.44 -13.34 -3.34
C MET A 258 10.26 -14.82 -3.69
N LYS A 259 9.96 -15.13 -4.95
CA LYS A 259 9.78 -16.51 -5.43
C LYS A 259 11.07 -17.33 -5.35
N GLU A 260 12.16 -16.83 -5.93
CA GLU A 260 13.43 -17.56 -6.05
C GLU A 260 14.11 -17.76 -4.69
N ASN A 261 13.88 -16.86 -3.73
CA ASN A 261 14.45 -16.93 -2.37
C ASN A 261 13.47 -17.50 -1.33
N ASN A 262 12.38 -18.15 -1.77
CA ASN A 262 11.38 -18.78 -0.91
C ASN A 262 10.81 -17.85 0.18
N LYS A 263 10.61 -16.57 -0.16
CA LYS A 263 9.98 -15.59 0.72
C LYS A 263 8.47 -15.58 0.53
N LYS A 264 7.74 -15.37 1.62
CA LYS A 264 6.27 -15.43 1.68
C LYS A 264 5.65 -14.10 2.09
N TYR A 265 6.34 -13.31 2.88
CA TYR A 265 5.88 -12.02 3.35
C TYR A 265 7.05 -11.03 3.39
N SER A 266 6.78 -9.76 3.14
CA SER A 266 7.81 -8.73 3.21
C SER A 266 7.24 -7.39 3.62
N PHE A 267 8.15 -6.51 4.07
CA PHE A 267 7.83 -5.17 4.52
C PHE A 267 9.01 -4.22 4.29
N VAL A 268 8.71 -2.91 4.37
CA VAL A 268 9.71 -1.82 4.38
C VAL A 268 9.65 -0.98 5.67
N LEU A 269 8.56 -1.07 6.43
CA LEU A 269 8.38 -0.34 7.69
C LEU A 269 7.79 -1.27 8.76
N SER A 270 8.22 -1.07 10.00
CA SER A 270 7.65 -1.75 11.17
C SER A 270 7.61 -0.80 12.36
N LEU A 271 6.57 -0.93 13.18
CA LEU A 271 6.26 -0.01 14.28
C LEU A 271 5.46 -0.70 15.39
N TYR A 272 5.32 -0.01 16.51
CA TYR A 272 4.39 -0.40 17.56
C TYR A 272 2.95 -0.01 17.19
N GLU A 273 1.99 -0.88 17.48
CA GLU A 273 0.56 -0.55 17.41
C GLU A 273 0.11 0.22 18.66
N TYR A 274 -0.95 1.01 18.52
CA TYR A 274 -1.65 1.63 19.65
C TYR A 274 -2.45 0.58 20.42
N VAL A 275 -2.03 0.31 21.66
CA VAL A 275 -2.61 -0.73 22.54
C VAL A 275 -4.12 -0.58 22.69
N GLU A 276 -4.64 0.65 22.71
CA GLU A 276 -6.07 0.95 22.85
C GLU A 276 -6.95 0.42 21.71
N THR A 277 -6.33 -0.01 20.62
CA THR A 277 -7.01 -0.46 19.40
C THR A 277 -7.09 -1.98 19.29
N ILE A 278 -6.26 -2.68 20.07
CA ILE A 278 -6.08 -4.13 20.07
C ILE A 278 -6.02 -4.76 21.49
N PRO A 279 -6.77 -4.28 22.51
CA PRO A 279 -6.62 -4.77 23.89
C PRO A 279 -6.80 -6.28 24.06
N THR A 280 -7.58 -6.96 23.20
CA THR A 280 -7.78 -8.42 23.30
C THR A 280 -7.25 -9.23 22.11
N LEU A 281 -6.52 -8.59 21.18
CA LEU A 281 -5.99 -9.28 19.99
C LEU A 281 -5.02 -10.40 20.37
N TRP A 282 -4.13 -10.16 21.34
CA TRP A 282 -3.17 -11.18 21.77
C TRP A 282 -3.82 -12.32 22.53
N ASP A 283 -4.84 -12.05 23.34
CA ASP A 283 -5.57 -13.13 24.03
C ASP A 283 -6.33 -14.01 23.03
N SER A 284 -6.91 -13.41 22.00
CA SER A 284 -7.52 -14.12 20.88
C SER A 284 -6.50 -14.94 20.09
N THR A 285 -5.29 -14.40 19.91
CA THR A 285 -4.16 -15.10 19.30
C THR A 285 -3.68 -16.27 20.16
N LYS A 286 -3.49 -16.11 21.47
CA LYS A 286 -3.14 -17.22 22.39
C LYS A 286 -4.19 -18.31 22.39
N LYS A 287 -5.47 -17.93 22.32
CA LYS A 287 -6.58 -18.90 22.16
C LYS A 287 -6.44 -19.68 20.85
N PHE A 288 -6.11 -19.02 19.74
CA PHE A 288 -5.84 -19.70 18.48
C PHE A 288 -4.64 -20.64 18.58
N ILE A 289 -3.49 -20.19 19.10
CA ILE A 289 -2.27 -20.99 19.31
C ILE A 289 -2.58 -22.27 20.10
N LYS A 290 -3.37 -22.15 21.17
CA LYS A 290 -3.77 -23.28 22.01
C LYS A 290 -4.65 -24.28 21.26
N ASN A 291 -5.57 -23.80 20.42
CA ASN A 291 -6.53 -24.63 19.70
C ASN A 291 -5.95 -25.21 18.41
N HIS A 292 -4.93 -24.58 17.84
CA HIS A 292 -4.29 -24.94 16.58
C HIS A 292 -2.75 -24.94 16.67
N PRO A 293 -2.16 -25.74 17.58
CA PRO A 293 -0.70 -25.81 17.69
C PRO A 293 -0.03 -26.31 16.40
N GLU A 294 -0.75 -27.06 15.56
CA GLU A 294 -0.29 -27.55 14.25
C GLU A 294 0.00 -26.44 13.23
N HIS A 295 -0.54 -25.24 13.43
CA HIS A 295 -0.34 -24.10 12.52
C HIS A 295 0.85 -23.22 12.91
N ILE A 296 1.50 -23.51 14.04
CA ILE A 296 2.62 -22.71 14.55
C ILE A 296 3.93 -23.28 14.00
N ALA A 297 4.62 -22.50 13.20
CA ALA A 297 5.85 -22.92 12.55
C ALA A 297 7.00 -23.04 13.55
N GLU A 298 7.83 -24.07 13.38
CA GLU A 298 9.14 -24.13 14.03
C GLU A 298 10.05 -23.03 13.45
N GLY A 299 10.85 -22.38 14.30
CA GLY A 299 11.71 -21.27 13.86
C GLY A 299 10.97 -20.00 13.46
N ASN A 300 9.74 -19.81 13.94
CA ASN A 300 8.96 -18.61 13.70
C ASN A 300 9.56 -17.35 14.35
N SER A 301 8.93 -16.20 14.12
CA SER A 301 9.38 -14.90 14.63
C SER A 301 8.73 -14.51 15.96
N MET A 302 8.50 -15.44 16.89
CA MET A 302 7.91 -15.13 18.20
C MET A 302 8.66 -14.02 18.94
N SER A 303 10.00 -13.97 18.87
CA SER A 303 10.80 -12.91 19.52
C SER A 303 10.63 -11.52 18.90
N PHE A 304 10.11 -11.44 17.68
CA PHE A 304 9.68 -10.17 17.10
C PHE A 304 8.36 -9.71 17.72
N LEU A 305 7.44 -10.64 18.00
CA LEU A 305 6.11 -10.36 18.54
C LEU A 305 6.08 -10.21 20.08
N SER A 306 7.01 -10.83 20.79
CA SER A 306 6.95 -10.95 22.24
C SER A 306 8.33 -10.97 22.88
N ASP A 307 8.46 -10.26 24.02
CA ASP A 307 9.67 -10.22 24.84
C ASP A 307 9.74 -11.37 25.87
N ASP A 308 8.62 -12.05 26.10
CA ASP A 308 8.43 -13.04 27.17
C ASP A 308 7.99 -14.41 26.62
N GLY A 309 8.38 -14.73 25.38
CA GLY A 309 8.15 -16.04 24.79
C GLY A 309 6.70 -16.32 24.42
N GLY A 310 5.86 -15.29 24.36
CA GLY A 310 4.47 -15.33 23.93
C GLY A 310 3.44 -15.09 25.03
N ASP A 311 3.87 -14.82 26.26
CA ASP A 311 2.95 -14.52 27.37
C ASP A 311 2.19 -13.20 27.11
N SER A 312 2.91 -12.17 26.62
CA SER A 312 2.39 -10.87 26.19
C SER A 312 2.84 -10.49 24.78
N TYR A 313 2.04 -9.61 24.14
CA TYR A 313 2.39 -9.00 22.86
C TYR A 313 3.15 -7.70 23.12
N ASN A 314 4.30 -7.53 22.48
CA ASN A 314 5.06 -6.28 22.56
C ASN A 314 4.52 -5.18 21.63
N HIS A 315 3.49 -5.50 20.82
CA HIS A 315 2.81 -4.61 19.87
C HIS A 315 3.56 -4.31 18.57
N CYS A 316 4.72 -4.93 18.32
CA CYS A 316 5.44 -4.79 17.07
C CYS A 316 4.73 -5.45 15.89
N HIS A 317 4.58 -4.70 14.81
CA HIS A 317 4.01 -5.20 13.56
C HIS A 317 4.71 -4.59 12.34
N PHE A 318 4.60 -5.28 11.21
CA PHE A 318 4.95 -4.81 9.89
C PHE A 318 3.83 -3.92 9.34
N TRP A 319 4.19 -2.80 8.71
CA TRP A 319 3.21 -1.81 8.28
C TRP A 319 2.61 -2.15 6.90
N SER A 320 1.39 -2.67 6.90
CA SER A 320 0.79 -3.38 5.76
C SER A 320 0.44 -2.53 4.54
N ASN A 321 0.54 -1.19 4.58
CA ASN A 321 0.33 -0.38 3.37
C ASN A 321 1.39 -0.64 2.29
N PHE A 322 2.56 -1.17 2.69
CA PHE A 322 3.50 -1.82 1.79
C PHE A 322 3.59 -3.30 2.16
N GLU A 323 3.23 -4.17 1.21
CA GLU A 323 3.46 -5.60 1.33
C GLU A 323 3.76 -6.17 -0.06
N VAL A 324 4.84 -6.94 -0.19
CA VAL A 324 4.96 -7.94 -1.25
C VAL A 324 4.80 -9.31 -0.60
N GLY A 325 3.81 -10.08 -1.02
CA GLY A 325 3.42 -11.30 -0.33
C GLY A 325 2.94 -12.42 -1.24
N ASP A 326 3.02 -13.65 -0.73
CA ASP A 326 2.52 -14.88 -1.37
C ASP A 326 1.04 -15.10 -1.01
N LEU A 327 0.16 -14.96 -2.00
CA LEU A 327 -1.27 -15.18 -1.85
C LEU A 327 -1.60 -16.63 -1.48
N ASN A 328 -0.73 -17.61 -1.83
CA ASN A 328 -0.94 -19.00 -1.45
C ASN A 328 -0.77 -19.22 0.06
N TRP A 329 0.06 -18.42 0.73
CA TRP A 329 0.16 -18.44 2.19
C TRP A 329 -1.09 -17.84 2.83
N LEU A 330 -1.57 -16.69 2.35
CA LEU A 330 -2.83 -16.09 2.84
C LEU A 330 -4.05 -16.99 2.58
N ARG A 331 -4.02 -17.80 1.53
CA ARG A 331 -5.05 -18.81 1.21
C ARG A 331 -4.84 -20.16 1.93
N SER A 332 -3.76 -20.31 2.68
CA SER A 332 -3.46 -21.56 3.38
C SER A 332 -4.47 -21.82 4.49
N LYS A 333 -4.64 -23.10 4.87
CA LYS A 333 -5.53 -23.48 5.97
C LYS A 333 -5.16 -22.76 7.28
N ALA A 334 -3.87 -22.64 7.58
CA ALA A 334 -3.38 -21.98 8.79
C ALA A 334 -3.85 -20.52 8.89
N TYR A 335 -3.70 -19.75 7.81
CA TYR A 335 -4.12 -18.36 7.78
C TYR A 335 -5.65 -18.22 7.82
N ILE A 336 -6.37 -19.04 7.06
CA ILE A 336 -7.84 -19.00 7.02
C ILE A 336 -8.43 -19.34 8.40
N ASP A 337 -7.95 -20.41 9.05
CA ASP A 337 -8.42 -20.78 10.40
C ASP A 337 -8.15 -19.65 11.41
N TYR A 338 -7.02 -18.95 11.29
CA TYR A 338 -6.68 -17.81 12.14
C TYR A 338 -7.61 -16.63 11.92
N PHE A 339 -7.79 -16.20 10.67
CA PHE A 339 -8.71 -15.12 10.33
C PHE A 339 -10.13 -15.45 10.78
N GLU A 340 -10.63 -16.66 10.55
CA GLU A 340 -11.97 -17.08 10.97
C GLU A 340 -12.12 -17.08 12.49
N SER A 341 -11.09 -17.51 13.24
CA SER A 341 -11.08 -17.40 14.70
C SER A 341 -11.18 -15.95 15.17
N LEU A 342 -10.41 -15.03 14.57
CA LEU A 342 -10.43 -13.61 14.92
C LEU A 342 -11.75 -12.94 14.51
N ASP A 343 -12.27 -13.26 13.34
CA ASP A 343 -13.53 -12.71 12.85
C ASP A 343 -14.69 -13.12 13.76
N GLN A 344 -14.69 -14.36 14.25
CA GLN A 344 -15.67 -14.86 15.20
C GLN A 344 -15.61 -14.14 16.56
N ASP A 345 -14.42 -13.70 16.98
CA ASP A 345 -14.23 -12.91 18.21
C ASP A 345 -14.76 -11.48 18.08
N GLY A 346 -14.86 -10.98 16.84
CA GLY A 346 -15.48 -9.71 16.52
C GLY A 346 -14.64 -8.48 16.88
N GLY A 347 -13.34 -8.66 17.18
CA GLY A 347 -12.44 -7.56 17.56
C GLY A 347 -12.26 -6.49 16.48
N PHE A 348 -12.47 -6.81 15.20
CA PHE A 348 -12.56 -5.82 14.13
C PHE A 348 -13.66 -4.76 14.39
N PHE A 349 -14.74 -5.13 15.09
CA PHE A 349 -15.91 -4.26 15.32
C PHE A 349 -16.13 -3.86 16.78
N TYR A 350 -15.76 -4.73 17.72
CA TYR A 350 -15.80 -4.45 19.17
C TYR A 350 -14.53 -3.77 19.68
N GLU A 351 -13.48 -3.71 18.86
CA GLU A 351 -12.28 -2.90 19.07
C GLU A 351 -11.98 -2.14 17.76
N ARG A 352 -10.71 -2.12 17.31
CA ARG A 352 -10.30 -1.55 16.03
C ARG A 352 -9.06 -2.29 15.50
N TRP A 353 -9.12 -3.63 15.48
CA TRP A 353 -8.03 -4.47 15.00
C TRP A 353 -7.68 -4.10 13.55
N GLY A 354 -6.44 -3.65 13.36
CA GLY A 354 -5.87 -3.38 12.04
C GLY A 354 -5.44 -4.65 11.35
N ASP A 355 -5.45 -4.64 10.01
CA ASP A 355 -4.87 -5.70 9.20
C ASP A 355 -3.36 -5.84 9.41
N ALA A 356 -2.66 -4.72 9.66
CA ALA A 356 -1.21 -4.72 9.88
C ALA A 356 -0.76 -5.62 11.07
N PRO A 357 -1.28 -5.47 12.30
CA PRO A 357 -0.97 -6.41 13.38
C PRO A 357 -1.51 -7.83 13.13
N VAL A 358 -2.65 -8.00 12.44
CA VAL A 358 -3.19 -9.33 12.12
C VAL A 358 -2.25 -10.10 11.17
N HIS A 359 -1.83 -9.48 10.05
CA HIS A 359 -0.88 -10.05 9.11
C HIS A 359 0.47 -10.34 9.78
N SER A 360 0.94 -9.42 10.62
CA SER A 360 2.24 -9.54 11.29
C SER A 360 2.28 -10.67 12.30
N ILE A 361 1.22 -10.82 13.11
CA ILE A 361 1.09 -11.94 14.04
C ILE A 361 1.00 -13.26 13.26
N ALA A 362 0.17 -13.32 12.21
CA ALA A 362 0.06 -14.52 11.38
C ALA A 362 1.42 -14.89 10.75
N ALA A 363 2.13 -13.94 10.13
CA ALA A 363 3.45 -14.15 9.55
C ALA A 363 4.45 -14.60 10.62
N GLY A 364 4.49 -13.91 11.76
CA GLY A 364 5.42 -14.19 12.84
C GLY A 364 5.17 -15.50 13.59
N LEU A 365 4.00 -16.12 13.45
CA LEU A 365 3.66 -17.41 14.05
C LEU A 365 3.69 -18.58 13.05
N MET A 366 3.21 -18.36 11.82
CA MET A 366 2.93 -19.44 10.85
C MET A 366 4.00 -19.61 9.78
N LEU A 367 4.98 -18.70 9.72
CA LEU A 367 6.12 -18.80 8.82
C LEU A 367 7.40 -18.98 9.64
N PRO A 368 8.35 -19.82 9.17
CA PRO A 368 9.74 -19.70 9.59
C PRO A 368 10.22 -18.27 9.31
N LYS A 369 10.99 -17.68 10.24
CA LYS A 369 11.41 -16.27 10.15
C LYS A 369 12.18 -15.95 8.86
N GLU A 370 12.88 -16.94 8.30
CA GLU A 370 13.62 -16.82 7.04
C GLU A 370 12.70 -16.60 5.82
N GLN A 371 11.40 -16.85 5.93
CA GLN A 371 10.42 -16.56 4.88
C GLN A 371 9.86 -15.13 4.94
N ILE A 372 10.20 -14.36 5.97
CA ILE A 372 9.87 -12.94 6.12
C ILE A 372 11.05 -12.10 5.64
N HIS A 373 10.80 -11.09 4.81
CA HIS A 373 11.86 -10.28 4.20
C HIS A 373 11.69 -8.78 4.48
N PHE A 374 12.76 -8.12 4.90
CA PHE A 374 12.83 -6.67 4.97
C PHE A 374 13.50 -6.12 3.70
N PHE A 375 12.76 -5.36 2.91
CA PHE A 375 13.29 -4.69 1.71
C PHE A 375 14.00 -3.39 2.09
N ASN A 376 15.25 -3.50 2.55
CA ASN A 376 16.07 -2.34 2.91
C ASN A 376 16.35 -1.38 1.73
N ASP A 377 16.18 -1.84 0.49
CA ASP A 377 16.52 -1.09 -0.71
C ASP A 377 15.32 -0.56 -1.51
N ILE A 378 14.10 -0.81 -1.03
CA ILE A 378 12.87 -0.21 -1.55
C ILE A 378 12.47 0.95 -0.64
N ALA A 379 13.14 2.10 -0.80
CA ALA A 379 12.83 3.29 -0.01
C ALA A 379 11.41 3.79 -0.28
N TYR A 380 10.68 4.07 0.80
CA TYR A 380 9.24 4.18 0.76
C TYR A 380 8.73 5.25 1.73
N TYR A 381 7.68 5.94 1.34
CA TYR A 381 6.91 6.81 2.23
C TYR A 381 5.43 6.49 2.16
N HIS A 382 4.83 6.46 3.33
CA HIS A 382 3.41 6.65 3.52
C HIS A 382 3.23 7.48 4.79
N VAL A 383 2.31 8.43 4.80
CA VAL A 383 2.18 9.37 5.92
C VAL A 383 2.02 8.65 7.27
N PRO A 384 2.79 9.00 8.32
CA PRO A 384 3.85 10.02 8.37
C PRO A 384 5.28 9.48 8.24
N PHE A 385 5.47 8.18 7.99
CA PHE A 385 6.77 7.52 8.14
C PHE A 385 7.50 7.32 6.82
N THR A 386 8.82 7.50 6.88
CA THR A 386 9.75 7.30 5.77
C THR A 386 10.67 6.14 6.10
N HIS A 387 10.76 5.16 5.21
CA HIS A 387 11.88 4.24 5.12
C HIS A 387 12.88 4.78 4.09
N CYS A 388 14.12 5.01 4.53
CA CYS A 388 15.20 5.51 3.68
C CYS A 388 16.49 4.73 3.99
N PRO A 389 17.11 4.04 3.01
CA PRO A 389 18.31 3.24 3.24
C PRO A 389 19.39 4.04 3.98
N THR A 390 19.91 3.52 5.08
CA THR A 390 20.91 4.23 5.90
C THR A 390 22.21 4.47 5.14
N GLY A 391 22.74 3.43 4.48
CA GLY A 391 24.00 3.48 3.77
C GLY A 391 23.98 4.49 2.62
N GLU A 392 24.85 5.48 2.66
CA GLU A 392 24.98 6.50 1.61
C GLU A 392 25.25 5.88 0.24
N LYS A 393 26.13 4.87 0.19
CA LYS A 393 26.43 4.16 -1.06
C LYS A 393 25.17 3.56 -1.69
N VAL A 394 24.34 2.86 -0.90
CA VAL A 394 23.07 2.28 -1.38
C VAL A 394 22.16 3.37 -1.93
N ARG A 395 22.09 4.53 -1.25
CA ARG A 395 21.28 5.65 -1.71
C ARG A 395 21.76 6.24 -3.02
N LEU A 396 23.07 6.44 -3.17
CA LEU A 396 23.65 7.00 -4.39
C LEU A 396 23.56 6.03 -5.57
N ASP A 397 23.86 4.74 -5.34
CA ASP A 397 23.82 3.70 -6.37
C ASP A 397 22.40 3.54 -6.97
N ARG A 398 21.35 3.74 -6.16
CA ARG A 398 19.94 3.60 -6.55
C ARG A 398 19.22 4.93 -6.78
N HIS A 399 19.96 6.01 -6.94
CA HIS A 399 19.43 7.36 -7.19
C HIS A 399 18.30 7.79 -6.22
N CYS A 400 18.46 7.44 -4.94
CA CYS A 400 17.45 7.70 -3.93
C CYS A 400 17.28 9.21 -3.67
N HIS A 401 16.04 9.68 -3.55
CA HIS A 401 15.74 11.08 -3.24
C HIS A 401 15.14 11.31 -1.84
N CYS A 402 15.16 10.30 -0.97
CA CYS A 402 14.76 10.46 0.43
C CYS A 402 15.82 11.23 1.24
N ASN A 403 15.36 11.99 2.23
CA ASN A 403 16.24 12.60 3.23
C ASN A 403 16.53 11.57 4.33
N PRO A 404 17.80 11.15 4.53
CA PRO A 404 18.14 10.12 5.51
C PRO A 404 17.88 10.54 6.96
N LYS A 405 17.71 11.83 7.23
CA LYS A 405 17.34 12.33 8.57
C LYS A 405 15.90 12.02 8.93
N ASP A 406 15.06 11.76 7.93
CA ASP A 406 13.65 11.43 8.12
C ASP A 406 13.43 9.92 8.25
N ASN A 407 14.51 9.11 8.22
CA ASN A 407 14.42 7.65 8.30
C ASN A 407 13.83 7.19 9.64
N PHE A 408 12.75 6.43 9.58
CA PHE A 408 12.00 5.96 10.75
C PHE A 408 12.55 4.67 11.35
N ASP A 409 13.26 3.84 10.58
CA ASP A 409 13.66 2.48 10.97
C ASP A 409 14.38 2.36 12.34
N TRP A 410 15.16 3.37 12.70
CA TRP A 410 16.02 3.35 13.88
C TRP A 410 15.46 4.19 15.03
N LYS A 411 14.24 4.70 14.88
CA LYS A 411 13.53 5.50 15.88
C LYS A 411 12.98 4.62 16.98
N GLY A 412 12.79 5.18 18.17
CA GLY A 412 12.34 4.40 19.35
C GLY A 412 10.96 3.76 19.17
N TYR A 413 10.12 4.33 18.30
CA TYR A 413 8.79 3.82 17.97
C TYR A 413 8.77 2.85 16.76
N SER A 414 9.93 2.56 16.16
CA SER A 414 10.06 1.54 15.12
C SER A 414 10.40 0.18 15.72
N CYS A 415 10.00 -0.88 15.02
CA CYS A 415 10.36 -2.25 15.35
C CYS A 415 11.46 -2.82 14.45
N THR A 416 12.07 -2.01 13.57
CA THR A 416 13.04 -2.52 12.59
C THR A 416 14.32 -2.99 13.29
N SER A 417 14.78 -2.29 14.34
CA SER A 417 15.88 -2.77 15.18
C SER A 417 15.63 -4.17 15.77
N ARG A 418 14.41 -4.41 16.26
CA ARG A 418 14.00 -5.70 16.83
C ARG A 418 13.96 -6.80 15.78
N PHE A 419 13.51 -6.48 14.55
CA PHE A 419 13.55 -7.42 13.44
C PHE A 419 14.99 -7.86 13.12
N PHE A 420 15.94 -6.91 13.10
CA PHE A 420 17.36 -7.22 12.88
C PHE A 420 17.91 -8.12 13.98
N GLU A 421 17.63 -7.80 15.24
CA GLU A 421 18.07 -8.59 16.40
C GLU A 421 17.50 -10.01 16.39
N THR A 422 16.21 -10.17 16.12
CA THR A 422 15.52 -11.48 16.01
C THR A 422 16.13 -12.38 14.92
N ASN A 423 16.62 -11.76 13.85
CA ASN A 423 17.18 -12.47 12.70
C ASN A 423 18.71 -12.55 12.73
N GLY A 424 19.38 -12.03 13.76
CA GLY A 424 20.84 -11.98 13.82
C GLY A 424 21.47 -11.18 12.68
N MET A 425 20.75 -10.18 12.17
CA MET A 425 21.20 -9.32 11.08
C MET A 425 22.06 -8.17 11.61
N GLU A 426 23.13 -7.86 10.89
CA GLU A 426 23.93 -6.66 11.16
C GLU A 426 23.14 -5.41 10.75
N LYS A 427 23.01 -4.45 11.68
CA LYS A 427 22.42 -3.14 11.38
C LYS A 427 23.35 -2.35 10.46
N PRO A 428 22.82 -1.58 9.49
CA PRO A 428 23.64 -0.90 8.49
C PRO A 428 24.50 0.20 9.12
N GLU A 429 25.72 0.38 8.61
CA GLU A 429 26.63 1.45 9.06
C GLU A 429 25.95 2.82 9.10
N GLY A 430 26.04 3.50 10.24
CA GLY A 430 25.50 4.84 10.46
C GLY A 430 24.08 4.87 11.02
N TYR A 431 23.47 3.71 11.33
CA TYR A 431 22.14 3.64 11.93
C TYR A 431 22.08 4.36 13.29
N GLU A 432 23.19 4.38 14.03
CA GLU A 432 23.33 5.03 15.34
C GLU A 432 23.07 6.54 15.24
N ASN A 433 23.39 7.15 14.10
CA ASN A 433 23.17 8.58 13.85
C ASN A 433 21.72 8.90 13.46
N GLN A 434 20.87 7.88 13.31
CA GLN A 434 19.45 8.01 12.94
C GLN A 434 18.50 7.67 14.09
N GLN A 435 19.03 7.34 15.26
CA GLN A 435 18.26 7.14 16.49
C GLN A 435 17.70 8.48 17.03
N ASP A 436 16.86 8.43 18.05
CA ASP A 436 16.27 9.61 18.71
C ASP A 436 17.13 10.18 19.84
#